data_AF-K9DTY7-F1
#
_entry.id   AF-K9DTY7-F1
#
_cell.length_a   1.000
_cell.length_b   1.000
_cell.length_c   1.000
_cell.angle_alpha   90.00
_cell.angle_beta   90.00
_cell.angle_gamma   90.00
#
_symmetry.space_group_name_H-M   'P 1'
#
loop_
_entity.id
_entity.type
_entity.pdbx_description
1 polymer ?
#
loop_
_entity_poly.entity_id
_entity_poly.type
_entity_poly.pdbx_seq_one_letter_code
_entity_poly.pdbx_strand_id
1 'polypeptide(L)'
;MFVEHSCLKCGYPLYDEVYDYSIRNHGFPLCRVCQCWLTNKTKATEYAKRLYLELKKRHVPVEIEKFDGHKTIDIAIPRFRINIEVDGSHHNIDSKQALVDLQRTKYSLEKGYETIRIPNSLIKDSLNQTADSLVVILKNRKKEMDDERLKSINIMELSPREVQLYDLLVDFLKWLYIVFEVDGEYTKTILENTGTEGILSDTYGNWANHEYMLTAFNKLTDYMQDNNIFESATPGLASDYEGFCGCSLGGFLERNRNSR
;
A
#
# COMPACT_ATOMS: atom_id res chain seq x y z
N MET A 1 -1.52 -34.39 -1.63
CA MET A 1 -0.11 -34.05 -1.34
C MET A 1 -0.07 -32.55 -1.21
N PHE A 2 0.30 -32.03 -0.03
CA PHE A 2 0.30 -30.58 0.21
C PHE A 2 1.41 -29.94 -0.62
N VAL A 3 1.08 -28.90 -1.38
CA VAL A 3 2.02 -28.24 -2.28
C VAL A 3 2.78 -27.19 -1.47
N GLU A 4 3.91 -27.57 -0.86
CA GLU A 4 4.73 -26.65 -0.04
C GLU A 4 5.52 -25.63 -0.87
N HIS A 5 5.59 -25.85 -2.19
CA HIS A 5 6.44 -25.06 -3.07
C HIS A 5 5.63 -24.14 -3.97
N SER A 6 6.18 -22.96 -4.26
CA SER A 6 5.59 -22.01 -5.19
C SER A 6 6.64 -21.43 -6.15
N CYS A 7 6.19 -21.07 -7.34
CA CYS A 7 7.00 -20.42 -8.35
C CYS A 7 7.44 -19.04 -7.85
N LEU A 8 8.75 -18.81 -7.76
CA LEU A 8 9.31 -17.55 -7.29
C LEU A 8 8.82 -16.34 -8.10
N LYS A 9 8.63 -16.51 -9.42
CA LYS A 9 8.18 -15.43 -10.29
C LYS A 9 6.69 -15.12 -10.14
N CYS A 10 5.81 -16.11 -10.24
CA CYS A 10 4.36 -15.88 -10.35
C CYS A 10 3.52 -16.41 -9.17
N GLY A 11 4.12 -17.10 -8.20
CA GLY A 11 3.44 -17.69 -7.05
C GLY A 11 2.70 -18.99 -7.34
N TYR A 12 2.71 -19.50 -8.58
CA TYR A 12 2.02 -20.74 -8.94
C TYR A 12 2.52 -21.94 -8.12
N PRO A 13 1.64 -22.77 -7.51
CA PRO A 13 2.05 -23.95 -6.74
C PRO A 13 2.85 -24.96 -7.58
N LEU A 14 3.91 -25.55 -7.02
CA LEU A 14 4.80 -26.47 -7.72
C LEU A 14 4.72 -27.87 -7.13
N TYR A 15 4.52 -28.87 -7.98
CA TYR A 15 4.78 -30.27 -7.63
C TYR A 15 6.28 -30.50 -7.39
N ASP A 16 6.61 -31.45 -6.52
CA ASP A 16 7.98 -31.75 -6.08
C ASP A 16 8.92 -32.00 -7.27
N GLU A 17 8.49 -32.74 -8.28
CA GLU A 17 9.33 -33.03 -9.44
C GLU A 17 9.64 -31.78 -10.27
N VAL A 18 8.69 -30.84 -10.34
CA VAL A 18 8.88 -29.56 -11.03
C VAL A 18 9.80 -28.65 -10.22
N TYR A 19 9.63 -28.63 -8.90
CA TYR A 19 10.49 -27.89 -7.99
C TYR A 19 11.94 -28.38 -8.09
N ASP A 20 12.17 -29.67 -7.90
CA ASP A 20 13.49 -30.30 -7.92
C ASP A 20 14.20 -30.11 -9.26
N TYR A 21 13.47 -30.31 -10.36
CA TYR A 21 14.00 -30.05 -11.69
C TYR A 21 14.40 -28.58 -11.85
N SER A 22 13.54 -27.66 -11.40
CA SER A 22 13.78 -26.22 -11.58
C SER A 22 14.97 -25.74 -10.76
N ILE A 23 15.09 -26.17 -9.50
CA ILE A 23 16.24 -25.86 -8.64
C ILE A 23 17.53 -26.38 -9.28
N ARG A 24 17.54 -27.65 -9.71
CA ARG A 24 18.74 -28.29 -10.26
C ARG A 24 19.23 -27.64 -11.56
N ASN A 25 18.32 -27.29 -12.46
CA ASN A 25 18.67 -26.83 -13.80
C ASN A 25 18.73 -25.29 -13.93
N HIS A 26 17.99 -24.56 -13.09
CA HIS A 26 17.88 -23.11 -13.20
C HIS A 26 18.36 -22.37 -11.95
N GLY A 27 18.46 -23.04 -10.79
CA GLY A 27 18.80 -22.43 -9.51
C GLY A 27 17.63 -21.75 -8.80
N PHE A 28 16.43 -21.78 -9.38
CA PHE A 28 15.24 -21.11 -8.88
C PHE A 28 14.02 -22.02 -8.95
N PRO A 29 13.08 -21.95 -7.99
CA PRO A 29 11.83 -22.69 -8.07
C PRO A 29 10.88 -21.96 -9.04
N LEU A 30 10.74 -22.49 -10.25
CA LEU A 30 9.93 -21.90 -11.32
C LEU A 30 8.95 -22.92 -11.88
N CYS A 31 7.74 -22.49 -12.20
CA CYS A 31 6.81 -23.31 -12.99
C CYS A 31 7.32 -23.43 -14.44
N ARG A 32 6.87 -24.45 -15.17
CA ARG A 32 7.31 -24.70 -16.57
C ARG A 32 7.20 -23.47 -17.47
N VAL A 33 6.13 -22.67 -17.35
CA VAL A 33 5.95 -21.42 -18.10
C VAL A 33 7.05 -20.41 -17.78
N CYS A 34 7.39 -20.26 -16.49
CA CYS A 34 8.43 -19.33 -16.06
C CYS A 34 9.85 -19.83 -16.35
N GLN A 35 10.05 -21.15 -16.43
CA GLN A 35 11.30 -21.74 -16.93
C GLN A 35 11.52 -21.35 -18.40
N CYS A 36 10.50 -21.49 -19.26
CA CYS A 36 10.57 -21.04 -20.65
C CYS A 36 10.85 -19.53 -20.75
N TRP A 37 10.20 -18.71 -19.91
CA TRP A 37 10.49 -17.27 -19.87
C TRP A 37 11.95 -16.97 -19.53
N LEU A 38 12.55 -17.71 -18.61
CA LEU A 38 13.95 -17.52 -18.21
C LEU A 38 14.89 -17.79 -19.40
N THR A 39 14.66 -18.87 -20.15
CA THR A 39 15.55 -19.33 -21.23
C THR A 39 15.27 -18.70 -22.59
N ASN A 40 14.06 -18.19 -22.83
CA ASN A 40 13.70 -17.58 -24.10
C ASN A 40 14.42 -16.23 -24.30
N LYS A 41 14.76 -15.92 -25.55
CA LYS A 41 15.20 -14.57 -25.94
C LYS A 41 14.02 -13.61 -25.82
N THR A 42 14.01 -12.78 -24.79
CA THR A 42 13.07 -11.64 -24.63
C THR A 42 13.87 -10.33 -24.67
N LYS A 43 13.25 -9.19 -24.34
CA LYS A 43 13.96 -7.90 -24.30
C LYS A 43 14.99 -7.87 -23.17
N ALA A 44 14.63 -8.37 -21.99
CA ALA A 44 15.54 -8.58 -20.87
C ALA A 44 16.50 -9.74 -21.14
N THR A 45 17.78 -9.51 -20.83
CA THR A 45 18.82 -10.54 -20.91
C THR A 45 18.59 -11.62 -19.85
N GLU A 46 19.14 -12.82 -20.06
CA GLU A 46 19.10 -13.88 -19.04
C GLU A 46 19.72 -13.39 -17.71
N TYR A 47 20.76 -12.57 -17.78
CA TYR A 47 21.38 -11.95 -16.60
C TYR A 47 20.40 -11.05 -15.83
N ALA A 48 19.66 -10.18 -16.52
CA ALA A 48 18.61 -9.37 -15.91
C ALA A 48 17.52 -10.25 -15.27
N LYS A 49 17.09 -11.31 -15.93
CA LYS A 49 16.07 -12.24 -15.40
C LYS A 49 16.55 -12.95 -14.13
N ARG A 50 17.81 -13.42 -14.11
CA ARG A 50 18.40 -14.08 -12.94
C ARG A 50 18.54 -13.12 -11.76
N LEU A 51 19.02 -11.89 -12.01
CA LEU A 51 19.09 -10.87 -10.98
C LEU A 51 17.70 -10.52 -10.42
N TYR A 52 16.70 -10.37 -11.28
CA TYR A 52 15.31 -10.17 -10.87
C TYR A 52 14.82 -11.28 -9.93
N LEU A 53 15.10 -12.55 -10.24
CA LEU A 53 14.70 -13.67 -9.39
C LEU A 53 15.40 -13.65 -8.02
N GLU A 54 16.69 -13.33 -7.97
CA GLU A 54 17.43 -13.21 -6.70
C GLU A 54 16.95 -12.07 -5.82
N LEU A 55 16.57 -10.94 -6.42
CA LEU A 55 15.94 -9.83 -5.70
C LEU A 55 14.56 -10.22 -5.18
N LYS A 56 13.77 -10.96 -5.98
CA LYS A 56 12.47 -11.50 -5.56
C LYS A 56 12.60 -12.48 -4.39
N LYS A 57 13.63 -13.35 -4.41
CA LYS A 57 13.95 -14.28 -3.30
C LYS A 57 14.22 -13.54 -1.99
N ARG A 58 14.72 -12.30 -2.08
CA ARG A 58 14.96 -11.39 -0.95
C ARG A 58 13.76 -10.49 -0.64
N HIS A 59 12.59 -10.78 -1.20
CA HIS A 59 11.33 -10.02 -1.02
C HIS A 59 11.42 -8.56 -1.45
N VAL A 60 12.30 -8.24 -2.41
CA VAL A 60 12.35 -6.90 -3.00
C VAL A 60 11.17 -6.74 -3.97
N PRO A 61 10.42 -5.62 -3.93
CA PRO A 61 9.28 -5.37 -4.81
C PRO A 61 9.75 -4.93 -6.22
N VAL A 62 10.34 -5.87 -6.95
CA VAL A 62 10.89 -5.67 -8.30
C VAL A 62 9.83 -5.88 -9.40
N GLU A 63 9.93 -5.08 -10.45
CA GLU A 63 9.25 -5.25 -11.74
C GLU A 63 10.30 -5.48 -12.83
N ILE A 64 10.02 -6.33 -13.81
CA ILE A 64 10.94 -6.64 -14.93
C ILE A 64 10.38 -6.11 -16.24
N GLU A 65 11.24 -5.61 -17.13
CA GLU A 65 10.88 -5.10 -18.45
C GLU A 65 9.82 -3.97 -18.40
N LYS A 66 9.89 -3.09 -17.39
CA LYS A 66 8.91 -2.00 -17.22
C LYS A 66 9.12 -0.91 -18.26
N PHE A 67 8.07 -0.53 -18.99
CA PHE A 67 8.10 0.63 -19.87
C PHE A 67 7.79 1.91 -19.08
N ASP A 68 8.68 2.90 -19.12
CA ASP A 68 8.56 4.16 -18.36
C ASP A 68 8.02 5.35 -19.17
N GLY A 69 7.62 5.10 -20.42
CA GLY A 69 7.21 6.10 -21.40
C GLY A 69 8.31 6.49 -22.40
N HIS A 70 9.57 6.18 -22.13
CA HIS A 70 10.72 6.56 -22.96
C HIS A 70 11.62 5.36 -23.32
N LYS A 71 11.80 4.42 -22.38
CA LYS A 71 12.54 3.17 -22.58
C LYS A 71 11.93 2.03 -21.78
N THR A 72 12.34 0.81 -22.12
CA THR A 72 12.11 -0.36 -21.27
C THR A 72 13.27 -0.45 -20.29
N ILE A 73 12.99 -0.43 -19.00
CA ILE A 73 13.96 -0.65 -17.92
C ILE A 73 14.09 -2.16 -17.69
N ASP A 74 15.30 -2.67 -17.57
CA ASP A 74 15.51 -4.09 -17.30
C ASP A 74 14.81 -4.53 -16.00
N ILE A 75 15.12 -3.85 -14.89
CA ILE A 75 14.46 -4.08 -13.59
C ILE A 75 14.14 -2.74 -12.94
N ALA A 76 12.87 -2.51 -12.61
CA ALA A 76 12.42 -1.33 -11.88
C ALA A 76 12.05 -1.69 -10.44
N ILE A 77 12.33 -0.77 -9.51
CA ILE A 77 11.93 -0.86 -8.10
C ILE A 77 11.22 0.44 -7.73
N PRO A 78 9.97 0.63 -8.19
CA PRO A 78 9.29 1.93 -8.12
C PRO A 78 9.15 2.47 -6.70
N ARG A 79 8.97 1.57 -5.72
CA ARG A 79 8.85 1.92 -4.30
C ARG A 79 10.05 2.73 -3.78
N PHE A 80 11.24 2.48 -4.31
CA PHE A 80 12.47 3.16 -3.91
C PHE A 80 13.00 4.12 -4.98
N ARG A 81 12.23 4.32 -6.07
CA ARG A 81 12.64 5.08 -7.26
C ARG A 81 14.02 4.66 -7.78
N ILE A 82 14.27 3.34 -7.82
CA ILE A 82 15.50 2.78 -8.37
C ILE A 82 15.18 2.02 -9.66
N ASN A 83 15.96 2.27 -10.69
CA ASN A 83 16.04 1.46 -11.90
C ASN A 83 17.38 0.71 -11.90
N ILE A 84 17.39 -0.52 -12.39
CA ILE A 84 18.60 -1.30 -12.60
C ILE A 84 18.67 -1.66 -14.07
N GLU A 85 19.81 -1.37 -14.69
CA GLU A 85 20.13 -1.75 -16.07
C GLU A 85 21.28 -2.74 -16.06
N VAL A 86 21.11 -3.85 -16.77
CA VAL A 86 22.09 -4.93 -16.83
C VAL A 86 22.86 -4.83 -18.13
N ASP A 87 24.00 -4.17 -18.05
CA ASP A 87 24.78 -3.78 -19.22
C ASP A 87 25.78 -4.90 -19.64
N GLY A 88 25.79 -5.20 -20.94
CA GLY A 88 26.91 -5.89 -21.57
C GLY A 88 28.08 -4.95 -21.83
N SER A 89 29.25 -5.51 -22.12
CA SER A 89 30.53 -4.80 -22.34
C SER A 89 30.58 -3.91 -23.60
N HIS A 90 29.44 -3.56 -24.20
CA HIS A 90 29.37 -2.80 -25.44
C HIS A 90 29.11 -1.33 -25.13
N HIS A 91 30.20 -0.56 -25.00
CA HIS A 91 30.13 0.88 -24.82
C HIS A 91 30.08 1.63 -26.16
N ASN A 92 29.08 2.51 -26.31
CA ASN A 92 29.13 3.84 -26.93
C ASN A 92 30.16 4.07 -28.05
N ILE A 93 30.03 3.35 -29.17
CA ILE A 93 30.81 3.66 -30.39
C ILE A 93 30.17 4.83 -31.17
N ASP A 94 28.87 5.10 -30.96
CA ASP A 94 28.11 6.15 -31.66
C ASP A 94 27.70 7.30 -30.72
N SER A 95 28.08 8.53 -31.08
CA SER A 95 27.75 9.75 -30.33
C SER A 95 26.26 10.04 -30.27
N LYS A 96 25.47 9.60 -31.27
CA LYS A 96 24.00 9.73 -31.24
C LYS A 96 23.38 8.84 -30.16
N GLN A 97 23.86 7.61 -30.03
CA GLN A 97 23.39 6.67 -29.01
C GLN A 97 23.73 7.19 -27.59
N ALA A 98 24.95 7.71 -27.41
CA ALA A 98 25.36 8.33 -26.15
C ALA A 98 24.48 9.52 -25.76
N LEU A 99 24.10 10.38 -26.72
CA LEU A 99 23.20 11.51 -26.48
C LEU A 99 21.78 11.05 -26.07
N VAL A 100 21.25 10.01 -26.73
CA VAL A 100 19.94 9.43 -26.38
C VAL A 100 19.96 8.84 -24.97
N ASP A 101 21.03 8.13 -24.60
CA ASP A 101 21.15 7.55 -23.25
C ASP A 101 21.34 8.61 -22.17
N LEU A 102 22.00 9.72 -22.49
CA LEU A 102 22.06 10.90 -21.62
C LEU A 102 20.66 11.52 -21.43
N GLN A 103 19.89 11.69 -22.50
CA GLN A 103 18.52 12.20 -22.43
C GLN A 103 17.62 11.29 -21.60
N ARG A 104 17.72 9.97 -21.77
CA ARG A 104 16.98 8.97 -20.96
C ARG A 104 17.36 9.04 -19.48
N THR A 105 18.64 9.27 -19.18
CA THR A 105 19.11 9.45 -17.80
C THR A 105 18.51 10.72 -17.19
N LYS A 106 18.50 11.83 -17.94
CA LYS A 106 17.85 13.08 -17.53
C LYS A 106 16.37 12.86 -17.19
N TYR A 107 15.60 12.19 -18.05
CA TYR A 107 14.18 11.93 -17.80
C TYR A 107 13.93 11.06 -16.56
N SER A 108 14.81 10.10 -16.27
CA SER A 108 14.72 9.29 -15.05
C SER A 108 14.96 10.15 -13.81
N LEU A 109 15.98 11.00 -13.83
CA LEU A 109 16.31 11.91 -12.73
C LEU A 109 15.20 12.94 -12.48
N GLU A 110 14.58 13.50 -13.52
CA GLU A 110 13.44 14.41 -13.39
C GLU A 110 12.24 13.75 -12.70
N LYS A 111 12.05 12.44 -12.89
CA LYS A 111 11.04 11.63 -12.19
C LYS A 111 11.49 11.19 -10.78
N GLY A 112 12.69 11.60 -10.35
CA GLY A 112 13.29 11.23 -9.07
C GLY A 112 13.84 9.81 -9.02
N TYR A 113 14.07 9.18 -10.19
CA TYR A 113 14.65 7.84 -10.29
C TYR A 113 16.16 7.87 -10.44
N GLU A 114 16.84 7.04 -9.66
CA GLU A 114 18.26 6.74 -9.86
C GLU A 114 18.41 5.44 -10.64
N THR A 115 19.45 5.36 -11.48
CA THR A 115 19.72 4.18 -12.29
C THR A 115 21.05 3.55 -11.89
N ILE A 116 21.03 2.30 -11.44
CA ILE A 116 22.20 1.50 -11.12
C ILE A 116 22.52 0.61 -12.32
N ARG A 117 23.71 0.75 -12.89
CA ARG A 117 24.19 -0.10 -13.99
C ARG A 117 25.02 -1.25 -13.44
N ILE A 118 24.68 -2.48 -13.82
CA ILE A 118 25.35 -3.69 -13.35
C ILE A 118 25.93 -4.45 -14.55
N PRO A 119 27.25 -4.62 -14.63
CA PRO A 119 27.88 -5.41 -15.68
C PRO A 119 27.42 -6.87 -15.65
N ASN A 120 27.24 -7.48 -16.82
CA ASN A 120 26.93 -8.91 -16.95
C ASN A 120 27.93 -9.82 -16.20
N SER A 121 29.20 -9.44 -16.11
CA SER A 121 30.22 -10.21 -15.39
C SER A 121 29.91 -10.33 -13.89
N LEU A 122 29.40 -9.28 -13.24
CA LEU A 122 29.02 -9.35 -11.82
C LEU A 122 27.87 -10.31 -11.59
N ILE A 123 26.92 -10.39 -12.53
CA ILE A 123 25.82 -11.34 -12.45
C ILE A 123 26.32 -12.76 -12.76
N LYS A 124 27.24 -12.91 -13.71
CA LYS A 124 27.81 -14.23 -14.03
C LYS A 124 28.60 -14.82 -12.87
N ASP A 125 29.47 -14.02 -12.26
CA ASP A 125 30.50 -14.50 -11.34
C ASP A 125 30.07 -14.35 -9.87
N SER A 126 29.19 -13.38 -9.56
CA SER A 126 28.86 -12.96 -8.20
C SER A 126 27.39 -12.57 -8.02
N LEU A 127 26.45 -13.31 -8.64
CA LEU A 127 25.01 -13.00 -8.61
C LEU A 127 24.46 -12.75 -7.19
N ASN A 128 24.72 -13.67 -6.24
CA ASN A 128 24.21 -13.55 -4.88
C ASN A 128 24.76 -12.31 -4.16
N GLN A 129 26.07 -12.08 -4.23
CA GLN A 129 26.73 -10.93 -3.61
C GLN A 129 26.24 -9.61 -4.22
N THR A 130 25.99 -9.61 -5.54
CA THR A 130 25.41 -8.47 -6.25
C THR A 130 24.00 -8.17 -5.72
N ALA A 131 23.15 -9.18 -5.57
CA ALA A 131 21.81 -9.03 -5.01
C ALA A 131 21.83 -8.58 -3.54
N ASP A 132 22.74 -9.11 -2.72
CA ASP A 132 22.91 -8.70 -1.31
C ASP A 132 23.33 -7.23 -1.20
N SER A 133 24.28 -6.80 -2.03
CA SER A 133 24.74 -5.40 -2.09
C SER A 133 23.61 -4.46 -2.49
N LEU A 134 22.79 -4.84 -3.47
CA LEU A 134 21.62 -4.07 -3.86
C LEU A 134 20.61 -3.97 -2.72
N VAL A 135 20.37 -5.03 -1.95
CA VAL A 135 19.48 -4.95 -0.78
C VAL A 135 19.99 -3.95 0.25
N VAL A 136 21.31 -3.86 0.47
CA VAL A 136 21.89 -2.84 1.36
C VAL A 136 21.65 -1.44 0.81
N ILE A 137 21.88 -1.22 -0.50
CA ILE A 137 21.60 0.07 -1.15
C ILE A 137 20.12 0.46 -0.98
N LEU A 138 19.19 -0.48 -1.20
CA LEU A 138 17.75 -0.23 -1.06
C LEU A 138 17.34 0.08 0.39
N LYS A 139 17.99 -0.54 1.38
CA LYS A 139 17.76 -0.23 2.80
C LYS A 139 18.20 1.20 3.13
N ASN A 140 19.36 1.63 2.63
CA ASN A 140 19.84 3.00 2.82
C ASN A 140 18.92 4.00 2.11
N ARG A 141 18.52 3.70 0.87
CA ARG A 141 17.58 4.53 0.12
C ARG A 141 16.25 4.69 0.83
N LYS A 142 15.72 3.61 1.41
CA LYS A 142 14.51 3.66 2.24
C LYS A 142 14.69 4.61 3.42
N LYS A 143 15.81 4.51 4.15
CA LYS A 143 16.09 5.38 5.29
C LYS A 143 16.15 6.84 4.88
N GLU A 144 16.82 7.16 3.78
CA GLU A 144 16.85 8.53 3.24
C GLU A 144 15.45 9.06 2.92
N MET A 145 14.62 8.25 2.25
CA MET A 145 13.24 8.63 1.93
C MET A 145 12.38 8.80 3.18
N ASP A 146 12.56 7.96 4.20
CA ASP A 146 11.86 8.08 5.48
C ASP A 146 12.33 9.35 6.22
N ASP A 147 13.63 9.64 6.25
CA ASP A 147 14.21 10.85 6.85
C ASP A 147 13.73 12.12 6.11
N GLU A 148 13.68 12.12 4.78
CA GLU A 148 13.11 13.20 3.96
C GLU A 148 11.63 13.41 4.26
N ARG A 149 10.87 12.31 4.41
CA ARG A 149 9.46 12.37 4.77
C ARG A 149 9.28 12.96 6.17
N LEU A 150 10.06 12.54 7.16
CA LEU A 150 10.02 13.11 8.50
C LEU A 150 10.39 14.59 8.49
N LYS A 151 11.41 15.00 7.73
CA LYS A 151 11.75 16.41 7.54
C LYS A 151 10.61 17.19 6.90
N SER A 152 9.94 16.64 5.90
CA SER A 152 8.80 17.31 5.26
C SER A 152 7.63 17.50 6.23
N ILE A 153 7.41 16.53 7.13
CA ILE A 153 6.42 16.65 8.22
C ILE A 153 6.88 17.70 9.23
N ASN A 154 8.17 17.76 9.59
CA ASN A 154 8.67 18.78 10.52
C ASN A 154 8.71 20.19 9.91
N ILE A 155 8.89 20.32 8.59
CA ILE A 155 8.91 21.59 7.85
C ILE A 155 7.49 22.11 7.60
N MET A 156 6.51 21.21 7.44
CA MET A 156 5.12 21.55 7.73
C MET A 156 5.02 21.75 9.24
N GLU A 157 5.39 22.92 9.75
CA GLU A 157 5.15 23.27 11.14
C GLU A 157 3.66 23.04 11.43
N LEU A 158 3.35 21.88 12.02
CA LEU A 158 2.01 21.56 12.45
C LEU A 158 1.64 22.68 13.40
N SER A 159 0.55 23.38 13.07
CA SER A 159 0.01 24.38 13.97
C SER A 159 -0.23 23.73 15.34
N PRO A 160 -0.18 24.48 16.44
CA PRO A 160 -0.51 23.95 17.76
C PRO A 160 -1.84 23.17 17.78
N ARG A 161 -2.78 23.59 16.91
CA ARG A 161 -4.06 22.94 16.65
C ARG A 161 -3.92 21.54 16.04
N GLU A 162 -3.04 21.35 15.07
CA GLU A 162 -2.81 20.04 14.44
C GLU A 162 -2.08 19.08 15.37
N VAL A 163 -1.13 19.60 16.17
CA VAL A 163 -0.45 18.80 17.23
C VAL A 163 -1.46 18.32 18.26
N GLN A 164 -2.34 19.20 18.74
CA GLN A 164 -3.38 18.83 19.70
C GLN A 164 -4.36 17.80 19.14
N LEU A 165 -4.75 17.91 17.86
CA LEU A 165 -5.59 16.90 17.21
C LEU A 165 -4.88 15.55 17.14
N TYR A 166 -3.60 15.55 16.79
CA TYR A 166 -2.79 14.33 16.72
C TYR A 166 -2.69 13.64 18.07
N ASP A 167 -2.41 14.38 19.14
CA ASP A 167 -2.32 13.84 20.50
C ASP A 167 -3.64 13.22 20.96
N LEU A 168 -4.78 13.88 20.67
CA LEU A 168 -6.10 13.35 20.98
C LEU A 168 -6.43 12.07 20.20
N LEU A 169 -6.07 12.01 18.91
CA LEU A 169 -6.24 10.82 18.09
C LEU A 169 -5.39 9.65 18.61
N VAL A 170 -4.12 9.90 18.94
CA VAL A 170 -3.22 8.87 19.46
C VAL A 170 -3.71 8.34 20.81
N ASP A 171 -4.17 9.22 21.71
CA ASP A 171 -4.70 8.81 23.01
C ASP A 171 -5.95 7.94 22.86
N PHE A 172 -6.90 8.35 21.99
CA PHE A 172 -8.09 7.54 21.70
C PHE A 172 -7.73 6.17 21.11
N LEU A 173 -6.87 6.12 20.08
CA LEU A 173 -6.48 4.86 19.43
C LEU A 173 -5.75 3.92 20.39
N LYS A 174 -4.94 4.45 21.31
CA LYS A 174 -4.27 3.68 22.35
C LYS A 174 -5.28 3.00 23.27
N TRP A 175 -6.27 3.72 23.78
CA TRP A 175 -7.28 3.15 24.66
C TRP A 175 -8.24 2.22 23.93
N LEU A 176 -8.60 2.54 22.69
CA LEU A 176 -9.38 1.66 21.83
C LEU A 176 -8.68 0.30 21.66
N TYR A 177 -7.37 0.31 21.38
CA TYR A 177 -6.58 -0.91 21.29
C TYR A 177 -6.59 -1.70 22.60
N ILE A 178 -6.40 -1.03 23.74
CA ILE A 178 -6.42 -1.68 25.07
C ILE A 178 -7.77 -2.35 25.35
N VAL A 179 -8.89 -1.67 25.07
CA VAL A 179 -10.24 -2.20 25.26
C VAL A 179 -10.48 -3.48 24.43
N PHE A 180 -10.01 -3.50 23.18
CA PHE A 180 -10.23 -4.66 22.30
C PHE A 180 -9.27 -5.82 22.58
N GLU A 181 -8.03 -5.55 22.98
CA GLU A 181 -7.01 -6.60 23.16
C GLU A 181 -6.86 -7.06 24.61
N VAL A 182 -6.93 -6.14 25.57
CA VAL A 182 -6.75 -6.45 27.01
C VAL A 182 -8.09 -6.84 27.64
N ASP A 183 -9.18 -6.14 27.30
CA ASP A 183 -10.51 -6.41 27.85
C ASP A 183 -11.41 -7.19 26.87
N GLY A 184 -10.80 -7.93 25.94
CA GLY A 184 -11.49 -8.55 24.80
C GLY A 184 -12.70 -9.43 25.16
N GLU A 185 -12.69 -10.14 26.29
CA GLU A 185 -13.83 -10.95 26.75
C GLU A 185 -15.04 -10.08 27.15
N TYR A 186 -14.79 -8.97 27.85
CA TYR A 186 -15.82 -7.98 28.20
C TYR A 186 -16.33 -7.31 26.94
N THR A 187 -15.44 -6.83 26.07
CA THR A 187 -15.78 -6.21 24.78
C THR A 187 -16.67 -7.10 23.94
N LYS A 188 -16.34 -8.39 23.82
CA LYS A 188 -17.13 -9.37 23.08
C LYS A 188 -18.53 -9.52 23.65
N THR A 189 -18.64 -9.65 24.97
CA THR A 189 -19.93 -9.81 25.66
C THR A 189 -20.84 -8.59 25.43
N ILE A 190 -20.28 -7.39 25.48
CA ILE A 190 -21.03 -6.15 25.22
C ILE A 190 -21.48 -6.04 23.76
N LEU A 191 -20.59 -6.37 22.82
CA LEU A 191 -20.91 -6.39 21.38
C LEU A 191 -22.03 -7.38 21.06
N GLU A 192 -22.01 -8.56 21.68
CA GLU A 192 -23.05 -9.59 21.49
C GLU A 192 -24.41 -9.13 22.03
N ASN A 193 -24.44 -8.38 23.13
CA ASN A 193 -25.68 -7.95 23.79
C ASN A 193 -26.26 -6.65 23.24
N THR A 194 -25.40 -5.71 22.81
CA THR A 194 -25.81 -4.32 22.51
C THR A 194 -25.20 -3.74 21.24
N GLY A 195 -24.40 -4.52 20.50
CA GLY A 195 -23.73 -4.05 19.31
C GLY A 195 -22.73 -2.93 19.60
N THR A 196 -22.49 -2.06 18.62
CA THR A 196 -21.52 -0.96 18.74
C THR A 196 -21.99 0.18 19.64
N GLU A 197 -23.29 0.33 19.86
CA GLU A 197 -23.85 1.35 20.76
C GLU A 197 -23.42 1.13 22.21
N GLY A 198 -23.28 -0.13 22.63
CA GLY A 198 -22.79 -0.46 23.97
C GLY A 198 -21.33 -0.10 24.22
N ILE A 199 -20.49 -0.13 23.18
CA ILE A 199 -19.07 0.25 23.30
C ILE A 199 -18.93 1.75 23.59
N LEU A 200 -19.82 2.59 23.07
CA LEU A 200 -19.78 4.03 23.29
C LEU A 200 -20.69 4.50 24.44
N SER A 201 -21.29 3.58 25.20
CA SER A 201 -22.20 3.89 26.30
C SER A 201 -21.46 3.92 27.64
N ASP A 202 -21.82 4.85 28.52
CA ASP A 202 -21.33 4.99 29.90
C ASP A 202 -22.03 4.07 30.93
N THR A 203 -22.94 3.20 30.48
CA THR A 203 -23.83 2.44 31.37
C THR A 203 -23.21 1.21 32.03
N TYR A 204 -21.98 0.84 31.63
CA TYR A 204 -21.30 -0.37 32.12
C TYR A 204 -20.30 -0.06 33.23
N GLY A 205 -20.80 0.01 34.47
CA GLY A 205 -19.96 0.22 35.64
C GLY A 205 -18.90 -0.89 35.83
N ASN A 206 -17.71 -0.50 36.30
CA ASN A 206 -16.52 -1.34 36.57
C ASN A 206 -15.65 -1.72 35.35
N TRP A 207 -15.76 -1.01 34.23
CA TRP A 207 -14.88 -1.23 33.07
C TRP A 207 -13.88 -0.07 32.87
N ALA A 208 -12.84 -0.04 33.70
CA ALA A 208 -11.94 1.13 33.80
C ALA A 208 -11.24 1.53 32.49
N ASN A 209 -10.72 0.60 31.68
CA ASN A 209 -10.06 0.98 30.41
C ASN A 209 -11.06 1.51 29.38
N HIS A 210 -12.31 1.05 29.43
CA HIS A 210 -13.39 1.56 28.62
C HIS A 210 -13.81 2.97 29.06
N GLU A 211 -13.86 3.26 30.35
CA GLU A 211 -14.05 4.63 30.85
C GLU A 211 -12.93 5.58 30.36
N TYR A 212 -11.67 5.12 30.35
CA TYR A 212 -10.56 5.89 29.76
C TYR A 212 -10.70 6.08 28.25
N MET A 213 -11.14 5.04 27.53
CA MET A 213 -11.43 5.13 26.10
C MET A 213 -12.56 6.13 25.81
N LEU A 214 -13.68 6.08 26.55
CA LEU A 214 -14.78 7.03 26.43
C LEU A 214 -14.33 8.46 26.72
N THR A 215 -13.51 8.64 27.75
CA THR A 215 -12.94 9.95 28.09
C THR A 215 -12.07 10.49 26.95
N ALA A 216 -11.21 9.65 26.36
CA ALA A 216 -10.38 10.05 25.22
C ALA A 216 -11.21 10.33 23.96
N PHE A 217 -12.25 9.53 23.70
CA PHE A 217 -13.20 9.73 22.62
C PHE A 217 -13.93 11.08 22.76
N ASN A 218 -14.49 11.38 23.94
CA ASN A 218 -15.20 12.64 24.19
C ASN A 218 -14.29 13.85 24.03
N LYS A 219 -13.06 13.81 24.56
CA LYS A 219 -12.07 14.89 24.36
C LYS A 219 -11.76 15.11 22.87
N LEU A 220 -11.63 14.04 22.09
CA LEU A 220 -11.41 14.12 20.65
C LEU A 220 -12.63 14.73 19.96
N THR A 221 -13.85 14.28 20.26
CA THR A 221 -15.07 14.79 19.63
C THR A 221 -15.34 16.25 19.98
N ASP A 222 -15.17 16.65 21.25
CA ASP A 222 -15.32 18.02 21.70
C ASP A 222 -14.33 18.92 20.96
N TYR A 223 -13.06 18.50 20.90
CA TYR A 223 -12.05 19.21 20.13
C TYR A 223 -12.43 19.34 18.66
N MET A 224 -12.92 18.27 18.02
CA MET A 224 -13.32 18.31 16.61
C MET A 224 -14.54 19.22 16.37
N GLN A 225 -15.49 19.27 17.31
CA GLN A 225 -16.66 20.15 17.26
C GLN A 225 -16.28 21.62 17.45
N ASP A 226 -15.54 21.94 18.51
CA ASP A 226 -15.07 23.30 18.81
C ASP A 226 -14.24 23.89 17.66
N ASN A 227 -13.58 23.00 16.91
CA ASN A 227 -12.74 23.36 15.80
C ASN A 227 -13.43 23.27 14.42
N ASN A 228 -14.73 22.95 14.37
CA ASN A 228 -15.50 22.78 13.14
C ASN A 228 -14.81 21.82 12.14
N ILE A 229 -14.19 20.76 12.64
CA ILE A 229 -13.51 19.75 11.80
C ILE A 229 -14.55 18.90 11.06
N PHE A 230 -15.72 18.70 11.68
CA PHE A 230 -16.90 18.16 11.01
C PHE A 230 -17.83 19.33 10.65
N GLU A 231 -18.07 19.56 9.35
CA GLU A 231 -19.35 20.16 8.95
C GLU A 231 -20.45 19.23 9.48
N SER A 232 -21.45 19.79 10.14
CA SER A 232 -22.53 19.07 10.83
C SER A 232 -23.14 17.99 9.93
N ALA A 233 -22.61 16.78 10.01
CA ALA A 233 -23.31 15.59 9.57
C ALA A 233 -24.32 15.25 10.67
N THR A 234 -25.39 16.05 10.79
CA THR A 234 -26.66 15.48 11.25
C THR A 234 -27.09 14.51 10.16
N PRO A 235 -27.11 13.18 10.41
CA PRO A 235 -27.89 12.30 9.55
C PRO A 235 -29.33 12.80 9.67
N GLY A 236 -29.91 13.25 8.57
CA GLY A 236 -31.30 13.67 8.55
C GLY A 236 -32.17 12.50 9.01
N LEU A 237 -32.68 12.58 10.24
CA LEU A 237 -33.87 11.85 10.63
C LEU A 237 -35.02 12.47 9.82
N ALA A 238 -35.25 11.93 8.63
CA ALA A 238 -36.53 12.06 7.96
C ALA A 238 -37.56 11.38 8.86
N SER A 239 -38.31 12.17 9.63
CA SER A 239 -39.46 11.72 10.38
C SER A 239 -40.62 11.46 9.41
N ASP A 240 -40.63 10.29 8.78
CA ASP A 240 -41.84 9.76 8.14
C ASP A 240 -42.77 9.20 9.23
N TYR A 241 -43.47 10.11 9.90
CA TYR A 241 -44.68 9.81 10.65
C TYR A 241 -45.68 10.96 10.46
N GLU A 242 -46.25 11.07 9.26
CA GLU A 242 -47.55 11.74 9.12
C GLU A 242 -48.62 10.86 9.78
N GLY A 243 -48.94 11.20 11.02
CA GLY A 243 -50.14 10.77 11.69
C GLY A 243 -51.37 11.28 10.94
N PHE A 244 -52.06 10.37 10.27
CA PHE A 244 -53.46 10.55 9.88
C PHE A 244 -54.31 10.70 11.15
N CYS A 245 -54.61 11.94 11.54
CA CYS A 245 -55.72 12.26 12.42
C CYS A 245 -56.79 12.97 11.59
N GLY A 246 -57.93 12.30 11.40
CA GLY A 246 -59.06 12.81 10.66
C GLY A 246 -59.87 13.86 11.42
N CYS A 247 -60.50 14.74 10.63
CA CYS A 247 -61.76 15.48 10.82
C CYS A 247 -61.68 16.72 9.89
N SER A 248 -62.68 17.18 9.14
CA SER A 248 -64.00 16.70 8.73
C SER A 248 -64.58 17.82 7.84
N LEU A 249 -65.28 17.44 6.77
CA LEU A 249 -66.45 18.11 6.17
C LEU A 249 -66.40 19.55 5.64
N GLY A 250 -66.81 19.67 4.36
CA GLY A 250 -67.35 20.86 3.69
C GLY A 250 -66.33 21.48 2.73
N GLY A 251 -66.44 21.44 1.40
CA GLY A 251 -67.59 21.28 0.52
C GLY A 251 -67.52 22.44 -0.49
N PHE A 252 -67.20 22.17 -1.75
CA PHE A 252 -67.75 22.92 -2.89
C PHE A 252 -67.38 22.23 -4.21
N LEU A 253 -68.41 21.97 -5.01
CA LEU A 253 -68.35 21.52 -6.39
C LEU A 253 -67.80 22.67 -7.27
N GLU A 254 -67.03 22.37 -8.32
CA GLU A 254 -67.56 22.32 -9.70
C GLU A 254 -66.47 22.12 -10.76
N ARG A 255 -66.95 21.66 -11.91
CA ARG A 255 -66.27 21.09 -13.08
C ARG A 255 -65.69 22.18 -13.99
N ASN A 256 -64.66 21.86 -14.77
CA ASN A 256 -64.64 22.02 -16.24
C ASN A 256 -63.31 21.48 -16.81
N ARG A 257 -63.36 20.35 -17.53
CA ARG A 257 -63.48 20.21 -19.00
C ARG A 257 -62.15 20.39 -19.74
N ASN A 258 -61.58 19.25 -20.12
CA ASN A 258 -60.80 19.06 -21.34
C ASN A 258 -61.59 19.53 -22.57
N SER A 259 -60.93 20.21 -23.51
CA SER A 259 -61.01 19.87 -24.94
C SER A 259 -60.09 20.74 -25.80
N ARG A 260 -59.34 20.03 -26.66
CA ARG A 260 -58.65 20.41 -27.90
C ARG A 260 -57.17 20.79 -27.81
#